data_AF-A0A0G2AD79-F1
#
_entry.id   AF-A0A0G2AD79-F1
#
_cell.length_a   1.000
_cell.length_b   1.000
_cell.length_c   1.000
_cell.angle_alpha   90.00
_cell.angle_beta   90.00
_cell.angle_gamma   90.00
#
_symmetry.space_group_name_H-M   'P 1'
#
loop_
_entity.id
_entity.type
_entity.pdbx_description
1 polymer ?
#
loop_
_entity_poly.entity_id
_entity_poly.type
_entity_poly.pdbx_seq_one_letter_code
_entity_poly.pdbx_strand_id
1 'polypeptide(L)' 'MLPLMPRPISRLYMLRIAERLSQQDLAAKLGVSRQTVHAIEQGKTEPSLSLAHKCARFFCLTIEEIFPCKD' A
#
# COMPACT_ATOMS: atom_id res chain seq x y z
N MET A 1 20.59 10.73 -9.07
CA MET A 1 20.62 9.25 -9.11
C MET A 1 19.51 8.73 -8.23
N LEU A 2 18.41 8.23 -8.81
CA LEU A 2 17.42 7.47 -8.04
C LEU A 2 18.05 6.10 -7.74
N PRO A 3 18.12 5.66 -6.46
CA PRO A 3 18.69 4.36 -6.14
C PRO A 3 17.89 3.25 -6.83
N LEU A 4 18.57 2.21 -7.30
CA LEU A 4 17.95 0.97 -7.79
C LEU A 4 17.05 0.41 -6.68
N MET A 5 15.74 0.57 -6.83
CA MET A 5 14.77 0.03 -5.88
C MET A 5 14.53 -1.45 -6.23
N PRO A 6 14.85 -2.43 -5.35
CA PRO A 6 14.44 -3.80 -5.58
C PRO A 6 12.91 -3.91 -5.44
N ARG A 7 12.28 -4.77 -6.26
CA ARG A 7 10.81 -4.87 -6.39
C ARG A 7 10.14 -4.94 -5.02
N PRO A 8 9.07 -4.14 -4.87
CA PRO A 8 7.82 -4.84 -4.97
C PRO A 8 6.77 -4.10 -5.81
N ILE A 9 6.01 -4.85 -6.60
CA ILE A 9 5.05 -4.29 -7.57
C ILE A 9 3.63 -4.33 -7.00
N SER A 10 3.42 -3.89 -5.76
CA SER A 10 2.03 -3.72 -5.32
C SER A 10 1.48 -2.41 -5.87
N ARG A 11 0.20 -2.41 -6.25
CA ARG A 11 -0.48 -1.18 -6.64
C ARG A 11 -0.54 -0.18 -5.48
N LEU A 12 -0.56 -0.66 -4.22
CA LEU A 12 -0.42 0.18 -3.03
C LEU A 12 0.90 0.98 -3.01
N TYR A 13 2.03 0.37 -3.38
CA TYR A 13 3.32 1.07 -3.49
C TYR A 13 3.26 2.21 -4.51
N MET A 14 2.69 1.93 -5.70
CA MET A 14 2.55 2.94 -6.77
C MET A 14 1.73 4.13 -6.31
N LEU A 15 0.60 3.89 -5.64
CA LEU A 15 -0.27 4.92 -5.09
C LEU A 15 0.43 5.74 -4.00
N ARG A 16 1.17 5.08 -3.08
CA ARG A 16 1.91 5.77 -2.02
C ARG A 16 2.95 6.74 -2.57
N ILE A 17 3.72 6.31 -3.59
CA ILE A 17 4.74 7.14 -4.22
C ILE A 17 4.11 8.30 -5.00
N ALA A 18 2.99 8.07 -5.68
CA ALA A 18 2.24 9.13 -6.37
C ALA A 18 1.77 10.23 -5.39
N GLU A 19 1.35 9.84 -4.19
CA GLU A 19 0.99 10.76 -3.09
C GLU A 19 2.21 11.36 -2.36
N ARG A 20 3.44 11.03 -2.78
CA ARG A 20 4.71 11.47 -2.16
C ARG A 20 4.83 11.14 -0.67
N LEU A 21 4.26 10.02 -0.24
CA LEU A 21 4.27 9.59 1.16
C LEU A 21 5.42 8.60 1.44
N SER A 22 6.07 8.72 2.60
CA SER A 22 6.89 7.63 3.12
C SER A 22 6.00 6.47 3.61
N GLN A 23 6.58 5.28 3.82
CA GLN A 23 5.84 4.17 4.42
C GLN A 23 5.32 4.51 5.82
N GLN A 24 6.06 5.33 6.57
CA GLN A 24 5.64 5.78 7.90
C GLN A 24 4.44 6.73 7.82
N ASP A 25 4.40 7.63 6.83
CA ASP A 25 3.29 8.58 6.66
C ASP A 25 2.00 7.86 6.28
N LEU A 26 2.06 6.91 5.34
CA LEU A 26 0.91 6.11 4.97
C LEU A 26 0.42 5.25 6.16
N ALA A 27 1.35 4.66 6.91
CA ALA A 27 1.03 3.87 8.10
C ALA A 27 0.28 4.71 9.14
N ALA A 28 0.75 5.93 9.41
CA ALA A 28 0.08 6.87 10.31
C ALA A 28 -1.33 7.23 9.84
N LYS A 29 -1.51 7.51 8.54
CA LYS A 29 -2.82 7.82 7.94
C LYS A 29 -3.81 6.66 7.99
N LEU A 30 -3.33 5.42 7.88
CA LEU A 30 -4.16 4.21 7.93
C LEU A 30 -4.34 3.65 9.36
N GLY A 31 -3.60 4.17 10.34
CA GLY A 31 -3.59 3.70 11.71
C GLY A 31 -3.03 2.28 11.83
N VAL A 32 -1.92 2.00 11.15
CA VAL A 32 -1.19 0.72 11.19
C VAL A 32 0.31 0.95 11.41
N SER A 33 1.08 -0.12 11.59
CA SER A 33 2.53 -0.02 11.69
C SER A 33 3.19 0.20 10.32
N ARG A 34 4.40 0.80 10.30
CA ARG A 34 5.23 0.89 9.09
C ARG A 34 5.52 -0.50 8.51
N GLN A 35 5.73 -1.49 9.38
CA GLN A 35 5.99 -2.88 9.01
C GLN A 35 4.80 -3.49 8.26
N THR A 36 3.57 -3.15 8.65
CA THR A 36 2.35 -3.57 7.94
C THR A 36 2.35 -3.05 6.51
N VAL A 37 2.59 -1.74 6.32
CA VAL A 37 2.69 -1.15 4.98
C VAL A 37 3.81 -1.81 4.17
N HIS A 38 4.99 -1.97 4.76
CA HIS A 38 6.12 -2.62 4.10
C HIS A 38 5.79 -4.06 3.67
N ALA A 39 5.17 -4.86 4.53
CA ALA A 39 4.83 -6.26 4.23
C ALA A 39 3.81 -6.37 3.09
N ILE A 40 2.78 -5.51 3.09
CA ILE A 40 1.78 -5.46 2.00
C ILE A 40 2.43 -5.00 0.71
N GLU A 41 3.29 -3.97 0.77
CA GLU A 41 3.99 -3.51 -0.41
C GLU A 41 4.84 -4.61 -1.02
N GLN A 42 5.55 -5.38 -0.20
CA GLN A 42 6.37 -6.52 -0.59
C GLN A 42 5.55 -7.77 -1.01
N GLY A 43 4.22 -7.72 -0.96
CA GLY A 43 3.36 -8.87 -1.25
C GLY A 43 3.52 -10.02 -0.26
N LYS A 44 4.11 -9.77 0.93
CA LYS A 44 4.31 -10.78 1.98
C LYS A 44 3.03 -11.09 2.74
N THR A 45 2.07 -10.18 2.73
CA THR A 45 0.81 -10.32 3.47
C THR A 45 -0.29 -9.56 2.76
N GLU A 46 -1.47 -10.17 2.67
CA GLU A 46 -2.68 -9.50 2.19
C GLU A 46 -3.25 -8.59 3.28
N PRO A 47 -3.82 -7.42 2.95
CA PRO A 47 -4.48 -6.56 3.92
C PRO A 47 -5.71 -7.25 4.52
N SER A 48 -6.04 -6.94 5.77
CA SER A 48 -7.37 -7.29 6.30
C SER A 48 -8.45 -6.50 5.54
N LEU A 49 -9.69 -7.01 5.52
CA LEU A 49 -10.82 -6.31 4.88
C LEU A 49 -10.98 -4.87 5.41
N SER A 50 -10.81 -4.68 6.72
CA SER A 50 -10.83 -3.35 7.35
C SER A 50 -9.73 -2.43 6.79
N LEU A 51 -8.50 -2.94 6.64
CA LEU A 51 -7.39 -2.16 6.07
C LEU A 51 -7.59 -1.88 4.58
N ALA A 52 -8.12 -2.84 3.82
CA ALA A 52 -8.46 -2.66 2.42
C ALA A 52 -9.50 -1.53 2.24
N HIS A 53 -10.56 -1.50 3.06
CA HIS A 53 -11.53 -0.40 3.06
C HIS A 53 -10.91 0.94 3.45
N LYS A 54 -9.98 0.97 4.41
CA LYS A 54 -9.26 2.22 4.75
C LYS A 54 -8.43 2.73 3.58
N CYS A 55 -7.70 1.84 2.90
CA CYS A 55 -6.95 2.20 1.69
C CYS A 55 -7.87 2.72 0.58
N ALA A 56 -8.97 2.02 0.30
CA ALA A 56 -9.97 2.42 -0.69
C ALA A 56 -10.50 3.84 -0.43
N ARG A 57 -10.88 4.13 0.82
CA ARG A 57 -11.32 5.48 1.24
C ARG A 57 -10.21 6.52 1.14
N PHE A 58 -8.99 6.18 1.51
CA PHE A 58 -7.86 7.11 1.50
C PHE A 58 -7.45 7.52 0.08
N PHE A 59 -7.40 6.57 -0.85
CA PHE A 59 -7.01 6.82 -2.24
C PHE A 59 -8.18 7.15 -3.18
N CYS A 60 -9.42 7.13 -2.66
CA CYS A 60 -10.64 7.30 -3.47
C CYS A 60 -10.74 6.31 -4.64
N LEU A 61 -10.41 5.04 -4.38
CA LEU A 61 -10.45 3.93 -5.34
C LEU A 61 -11.23 2.76 -4.74
N THR A 62 -11.65 1.79 -5.56
CA THR A 62 -12.21 0.52 -5.06
C THR A 62 -11.12 -0.36 -4.46
N ILE A 63 -11.52 -1.39 -3.71
CA ILE A 63 -10.57 -2.37 -3.15
C ILE A 63 -9.86 -3.10 -4.31
N GLU A 64 -10.60 -3.49 -5.34
CA GLU A 64 -10.12 -4.23 -6.50
C GLU A 64 -9.11 -3.41 -7.33
N GLU A 65 -9.29 -2.10 -7.40
CA GLU A 65 -8.33 -1.20 -8.05
C GLU A 65 -7.00 -1.11 -7.32
N ILE A 66 -6.97 -1.34 -6.00
CA ILE A 66 -5.76 -1.29 -5.16
C ILE A 66 -5.16 -2.69 -4.94
N PHE A 67 -6.00 -3.70 -4.79
CA PHE A 67 -5.68 -5.08 -4.47
C PHE A 67 -6.44 -6.01 -5.44
N PRO A 68 -5.97 -6.14 -6.70
CA PRO A 68 -6.64 -6.99 -7.67
C PRO A 68 -6.62 -8.44 -7.22
N CYS A 69 -7.72 -9.16 -7.45
CA CYS A 69 -7.78 -10.60 -7.21
C CYS A 69 -6.65 -11.29 -8.00
N LYS A 70 -5.90 -12.15 -7.32
CA LYS A 70 -4.96 -13.05 -7.99
C LYS A 70 -5.77 -14.25 -8.45
N ASP A 71 -5.91 -14.41 -9.76
CA ASP A 71 -6.40 -15.66 -10.34
C ASP A 71 -5.47 -16.83 -9.99
#